data_AF-A0A9P6WFG0-F1
#
_entry.id   AF-A0A9P6WFG0-F1
#
_cell.length_a   1.000
_cell.length_b   1.000
_cell.length_c   1.000
_cell.angle_alpha   90.00
_cell.angle_beta   90.00
_cell.angle_gamma   90.00
#
_symmetry.space_group_name_H-M   'P 1'
#
loop_
_entity.id
_entity.type
_entity.pdbx_description
1 polymer ?
#
loop_
_entity_poly.entity_id
_entity_poly.type
_entity_poly.pdbx_seq_one_letter_code
_entity_poly.pdbx_strand_id
1 'polypeptide(L)'
;MMNNKIQLNNNEFKYYKDIENEVENIINDIPKGYFIGLNNEQINIICSVLYYLINKKIGNKIFIDIGSGKGYIDRIISSIYKIPIICIDEIKERLNSTIKLQKLLNDDKIKFLDDTINGKLNKNLMLIKTIQYKIKNDKDFKIILNKGFEFAND
;
A
#
# COMPACT_ATOMS: atom_id res chain seq x y z
N MET A 1 26.62 -20.33 -25.07
CA MET A 1 25.90 -19.44 -24.14
C MET A 1 26.59 -19.52 -22.79
N MET A 2 27.28 -18.47 -22.37
CA MET A 2 27.92 -18.43 -21.05
C MET A 2 26.84 -18.22 -19.98
N ASN A 3 26.63 -19.24 -19.14
CA ASN A 3 25.87 -19.12 -17.90
C ASN A 3 26.71 -18.32 -16.90
N ASN A 4 26.48 -17.01 -16.85
CA ASN A 4 26.96 -16.19 -15.74
C ASN A 4 26.13 -16.53 -14.50
N LYS A 5 26.53 -17.59 -13.79
CA LYS A 5 26.10 -17.80 -12.41
C LYS A 5 26.70 -16.66 -11.58
N ILE A 6 25.87 -15.69 -11.24
CA ILE A 6 26.20 -14.65 -10.28
C ILE A 6 26.50 -15.38 -8.96
N GLN A 7 27.78 -15.45 -8.57
CA GLN A 7 28.19 -15.91 -7.26
C GLN A 7 27.96 -14.77 -6.28
N LEU A 8 26.84 -14.83 -5.56
CA LEU A 8 26.60 -13.97 -4.41
C LEU A 8 27.63 -14.27 -3.32
N ASN A 9 28.20 -13.22 -2.72
CA ASN A 9 29.06 -13.43 -1.56
C ASN A 9 28.22 -13.82 -0.33
N ASN A 10 28.85 -14.38 0.71
CA ASN A 10 28.14 -14.88 1.90
C ASN A 10 27.30 -13.80 2.63
N ASN A 11 27.70 -12.53 2.54
CA ASN A 11 26.98 -11.42 3.17
C ASN A 11 25.74 -11.03 2.35
N GLU A 12 25.85 -10.98 1.02
CA GLU A 12 24.72 -10.80 0.11
C GLU A 12 23.72 -11.93 0.27
N PHE A 13 24.20 -13.18 0.30
CA PHE A 13 23.33 -14.35 0.47
C PHE A 13 22.54 -14.31 1.79
N LYS A 14 23.18 -13.88 2.89
CA LYS A 14 22.49 -13.67 4.16
C LYS A 14 21.45 -12.55 4.07
N TYR A 15 21.81 -11.42 3.47
CA TYR A 15 20.89 -10.29 3.28
C TYR A 15 19.65 -10.67 2.45
N TYR A 16 19.82 -11.45 1.39
CA TYR A 16 18.69 -11.95 0.59
C TYR A 16 17.77 -12.87 1.40
N LYS A 17 18.33 -13.80 2.18
CA LYS A 17 17.54 -14.66 3.06
C LYS A 17 16.78 -13.88 4.13
N ASP A 18 17.39 -12.85 4.68
CA ASP A 18 16.74 -11.99 5.67
C ASP A 18 15.54 -11.28 5.03
N ILE A 19 15.67 -10.75 3.80
CA ILE A 19 14.53 -10.15 3.07
C ILE A 19 13.45 -11.19 2.76
N GLU A 20 13.81 -12.39 2.29
CA GLU A 20 12.85 -13.44 1.97
C GLU A 20 12.01 -13.82 3.19
N ASN A 21 12.64 -14.00 4.35
CA ASN A 21 11.95 -14.29 5.60
C ASN A 21 11.01 -13.16 6.01
N GLU A 22 11.44 -11.91 5.88
CA GLU A 22 10.59 -10.75 6.22
C GLU A 22 9.40 -10.60 5.27
N VAL A 23 9.60 -10.87 3.97
CA VAL A 23 8.51 -10.88 2.99
C VAL A 23 7.52 -12.01 3.30
N GLU A 24 8.01 -13.20 3.67
CA GLU A 24 7.17 -14.32 4.07
C GLU A 24 6.37 -14.00 5.35
N ASN A 25 6.98 -13.32 6.32
CA ASN A 25 6.28 -12.83 7.51
C ASN A 25 5.11 -11.89 7.13
N ILE A 26 5.36 -10.92 6.25
CA ILE A 26 4.31 -10.00 5.78
C ILE A 26 3.18 -10.75 5.05
N ILE A 27 3.51 -11.74 4.23
CA ILE A 27 2.50 -12.56 3.54
C ILE A 27 1.59 -13.26 4.55
N ASN A 28 2.18 -13.78 5.63
CA ASN A 28 1.46 -14.49 6.67
C ASN A 28 0.60 -13.56 7.54
N ASP A 29 1.02 -12.31 7.73
CA ASP A 29 0.29 -11.31 8.51
C ASP A 29 -0.92 -10.71 7.77
N ILE A 30 -0.92 -10.75 6.43
CA ILE A 30 -2.00 -10.19 5.60
C ILE A 30 -3.09 -11.25 5.36
N PRO A 31 -4.37 -10.94 5.63
CA PRO A 31 -5.46 -11.87 5.33
C PRO A 31 -5.51 -12.25 3.85
N LYS A 32 -5.63 -13.55 3.56
CA LYS A 32 -5.61 -14.10 2.18
C LYS A 32 -6.64 -13.46 1.23
N GLY A 33 -7.72 -12.89 1.76
CA GLY A 33 -8.72 -12.13 0.99
C GLY A 33 -8.14 -10.97 0.19
N TYR A 34 -7.05 -10.35 0.67
CA TYR A 34 -6.36 -9.26 -0.03
C TYR A 34 -5.60 -9.74 -1.28
N PHE A 35 -5.34 -11.04 -1.38
CA PHE A 35 -4.60 -11.68 -2.47
C PHE A 35 -5.49 -12.42 -3.47
N ILE A 36 -6.82 -12.33 -3.36
CA ILE A 36 -7.74 -12.99 -4.29
C ILE A 36 -7.47 -12.54 -5.73
N GLY A 37 -7.31 -13.52 -6.62
CA GLY A 37 -7.05 -13.30 -8.04
C GLY A 37 -5.60 -12.93 -8.36
N LEU A 38 -4.69 -13.03 -7.39
CA LEU A 38 -3.25 -12.88 -7.60
C LEU A 38 -2.55 -14.24 -7.60
N ASN A 39 -1.47 -14.33 -8.37
CA ASN A 39 -0.54 -15.47 -8.30
C ASN A 39 0.58 -15.20 -7.27
N ASN A 40 1.36 -16.24 -6.94
CA ASN A 40 2.43 -16.14 -5.93
C ASN A 40 3.50 -15.09 -6.27
N GLU A 41 3.83 -14.92 -7.55
CA GLU A 41 4.80 -13.92 -8.00
C GLU A 41 4.30 -12.49 -7.69
N GLN A 42 3.04 -12.21 -8.00
CA GLN A 42 2.41 -10.92 -7.71
C GLN A 42 2.33 -10.66 -6.20
N ILE A 43 2.00 -11.69 -5.41
CA ILE A 43 1.96 -11.60 -3.94
C ILE A 43 3.34 -11.25 -3.40
N ASN A 44 4.39 -11.94 -3.86
CA ASN A 44 5.77 -11.68 -3.44
C ASN A 44 6.22 -10.25 -3.80
N ILE A 45 5.88 -9.76 -5.00
CA ILE A 45 6.20 -8.39 -5.41
C ILE A 45 5.51 -7.38 -4.49
N ILE A 46 4.21 -7.54 -4.24
CA ILE A 46 3.43 -6.66 -3.36
C ILE A 46 4.03 -6.63 -1.95
N CYS A 47 4.33 -7.80 -1.38
CA CYS A 47 4.84 -7.90 -0.01
C CYS A 47 6.28 -7.38 0.11
N SER A 48 7.10 -7.53 -0.94
CA SER A 48 8.43 -6.90 -1.01
C SER A 48 8.34 -5.36 -1.02
N VAL A 49 7.38 -4.80 -1.76
CA VAL A 49 7.14 -3.35 -1.75
C VAL A 49 6.66 -2.90 -0.37
N LEU A 50 5.73 -3.62 0.25
CA LEU A 50 5.25 -3.32 1.60
C LEU A 50 6.39 -3.36 2.62
N TYR A 51 7.24 -4.40 2.59
CA TYR A 51 8.43 -4.50 3.43
C TYR A 51 9.29 -3.23 3.34
N TYR A 52 9.59 -2.80 2.11
CA TYR A 52 10.41 -1.61 1.90
C TYR A 52 9.73 -0.33 2.43
N LEU A 53 8.42 -0.20 2.19
CA LEU A 53 7.65 0.96 2.65
C LEU A 53 7.61 1.01 4.19
N ILE A 54 7.20 -0.07 4.85
CA ILE A 54 7.00 -0.11 6.32
C ILE A 54 8.31 0.15 7.07
N ASN A 55 9.42 -0.45 6.63
CA ASN A 55 10.73 -0.29 7.28
C ASN A 55 11.31 1.12 7.20
N LYS A 56 10.79 1.98 6.30
CA LYS A 56 11.20 3.39 6.22
C LYS A 56 10.63 4.25 7.36
N LYS A 57 10.02 3.66 8.41
CA LYS A 57 9.35 4.36 9.52
C LYS A 57 8.38 5.40 8.99
N ILE A 58 7.43 4.92 8.20
CA ILE A 58 6.27 5.70 7.80
C ILE A 58 5.48 6.00 9.09
N GLY A 59 5.67 7.18 9.67
CA GLY A 59 4.86 7.66 10.80
C GLY A 59 3.41 7.97 10.38
N ASN A 60 2.76 8.92 11.06
CA ASN A 60 1.40 9.40 10.74
C ASN A 60 1.33 10.22 9.43
N LYS A 61 1.92 9.73 8.34
CA LYS A 61 1.98 10.40 7.04
C LYS A 61 0.88 9.87 6.13
N ILE A 62 0.34 10.74 5.29
CA ILE A 62 -0.55 10.35 4.21
C ILE A 62 0.26 9.82 3.03
N PHE A 63 -0.22 8.74 2.43
CA PHE A 63 0.32 8.18 1.19
C PHE A 63 -0.38 8.79 -0.01
N ILE A 64 0.38 9.07 -1.07
CA ILE A 64 -0.16 9.44 -2.37
C ILE A 64 0.43 8.44 -3.37
N ASP A 65 -0.41 7.57 -3.92
CA ASP A 65 -0.01 6.61 -4.95
C ASP A 65 -0.47 7.09 -6.33
N ILE A 66 0.49 7.25 -7.23
CA ILE A 66 0.30 7.75 -8.59
C ILE A 66 0.43 6.58 -9.56
N GLY A 67 -0.61 6.37 -10.37
CA GLY A 67 -0.72 5.15 -11.17
C GLY A 67 -1.12 3.96 -10.31
N SER A 68 -1.95 4.20 -9.29
CA SER A 68 -2.33 3.20 -8.28
C SER A 68 -3.01 1.96 -8.86
N GLY A 69 -3.52 2.06 -10.09
CA GLY A 69 -4.20 0.98 -10.75
C GLY A 69 -5.38 0.50 -9.91
N LYS A 70 -5.46 -0.81 -9.71
CA LYS A 70 -6.51 -1.45 -8.90
C LYS A 70 -6.23 -1.38 -7.40
N GLY A 71 -5.18 -0.69 -6.95
CA GLY A 71 -4.89 -0.41 -5.53
C GLY A 71 -4.70 -1.65 -4.65
N TYR A 72 -3.91 -2.63 -5.09
CA TYR A 72 -3.61 -3.82 -4.27
C TYR A 72 -2.79 -3.47 -3.03
N ILE A 73 -1.73 -2.67 -3.21
CA ILE A 73 -0.88 -2.18 -2.13
C ILE A 73 -1.67 -1.21 -1.25
N ASP A 74 -2.39 -0.28 -1.87
CA ASP A 74 -3.15 0.77 -1.18
C ASP A 74 -4.14 0.23 -0.17
N ARG A 75 -4.89 -0.81 -0.55
CA ARG A 75 -5.88 -1.42 0.35
C ARG A 75 -5.21 -2.06 1.56
N ILE A 76 -4.03 -2.65 1.40
CA ILE A 76 -3.28 -3.26 2.49
C ILE A 76 -2.73 -2.17 3.41
N ILE A 77 -2.06 -1.15 2.87
CA ILE A 77 -1.57 0.03 3.62
C ILE A 77 -2.71 0.68 4.42
N SER A 78 -3.84 0.92 3.75
CA SER A 78 -5.00 1.55 4.35
C SER A 78 -5.66 0.69 5.42
N SER A 79 -5.89 -0.59 5.15
CA SER A 79 -6.74 -1.43 5.98
C SER A 79 -6.00 -2.16 7.09
N ILE A 80 -4.78 -2.61 6.81
CA ILE A 80 -3.93 -3.33 7.78
C ILE A 80 -3.12 -2.32 8.59
N TYR A 81 -2.42 -1.41 7.92
CA TYR A 81 -1.52 -0.45 8.58
C TYR A 81 -2.21 0.84 9.03
N LYS A 82 -3.51 1.01 8.72
CA LYS A 82 -4.34 2.17 9.09
C LYS A 82 -3.76 3.52 8.62
N ILE A 83 -3.02 3.51 7.51
CA ILE A 83 -2.40 4.70 6.93
C ILE A 83 -3.35 5.29 5.86
N PRO A 84 -3.76 6.57 5.97
CA PRO A 84 -4.56 7.21 4.94
C PRO A 84 -3.81 7.27 3.61
N ILE A 85 -4.49 6.94 2.51
CA ILE A 85 -3.90 6.96 1.17
C ILE A 85 -4.81 7.64 0.14
N ILE A 86 -4.18 8.35 -0.78
CA ILE A 86 -4.81 8.95 -1.96
C ILE A 86 -4.33 8.18 -3.19
N CYS A 87 -5.26 7.50 -3.84
CA CYS A 87 -5.04 6.72 -5.05
C CYS A 87 -5.34 7.57 -6.28
N ILE A 88 -4.39 7.70 -7.20
CA ILE A 88 -4.52 8.50 -8.42
C ILE A 88 -4.29 7.62 -9.62
N ASP A 89 -5.24 7.61 -10.55
CA ASP A 89 -5.11 6.92 -11.83
C ASP A 89 -5.92 7.67 -12.89
N GLU A 90 -5.51 7.58 -14.15
CA GLU A 90 -6.28 8.18 -15.26
C GLU A 90 -7.52 7.34 -15.60
N ILE A 91 -7.49 6.04 -15.28
CA ILE A 91 -8.52 5.05 -15.61
C ILE A 91 -9.48 4.87 -14.44
N LYS A 92 -10.71 5.35 -14.61
CA LYS A 92 -11.77 5.34 -13.59
C LYS A 92 -12.13 3.94 -13.11
N GLU A 93 -12.16 2.96 -14.01
CA GLU A 93 -12.53 1.58 -13.72
C GLU A 93 -11.59 0.94 -12.69
N ARG A 94 -10.30 1.29 -12.76
CA ARG A 94 -9.29 0.79 -11.83
C ARG A 94 -9.51 1.36 -10.42
N LEU A 95 -9.75 2.66 -10.32
CA LEU A 95 -10.09 3.34 -9.06
C LEU A 95 -11.40 2.81 -8.45
N ASN A 96 -12.41 2.57 -9.28
CA ASN A 96 -13.67 1.97 -8.84
C ASN A 96 -13.46 0.57 -8.26
N SER A 97 -12.56 -0.22 -8.85
CA SER A 97 -12.17 -1.53 -8.31
C SER A 97 -11.55 -1.40 -6.91
N THR A 98 -10.67 -0.40 -6.72
CA THR A 98 -10.06 -0.10 -5.41
C THR A 98 -11.12 0.17 -4.36
N ILE A 99 -12.06 1.09 -4.63
CA ILE A 99 -13.13 1.45 -3.68
C ILE A 99 -14.06 0.27 -3.41
N LYS A 100 -14.47 -0.49 -4.44
CA LYS A 100 -15.37 -1.64 -4.28
C LYS A 100 -14.74 -2.72 -3.39
N LEU A 101 -13.49 -3.09 -3.66
CA LEU A 101 -12.78 -4.09 -2.86
C LEU A 101 -12.48 -3.56 -1.46
N GLN A 102 -12.13 -2.28 -1.32
CA GLN A 102 -11.93 -1.66 -0.01
C GLN A 102 -13.20 -1.76 0.84
N LYS A 103 -14.37 -1.45 0.27
CA LYS A 103 -15.66 -1.60 0.96
C LYS A 103 -15.97 -3.04 1.32
N LEU A 104 -15.70 -3.98 0.41
CA LEU A 104 -15.92 -5.42 0.65
C LEU A 104 -15.00 -5.97 1.77
N LEU A 105 -13.74 -5.51 1.81
CA LEU A 105 -12.74 -5.97 2.76
C LEU A 105 -12.84 -5.27 4.13
N ASN A 106 -13.37 -4.04 4.18
CA ASN A 106 -13.53 -3.27 5.43
C ASN A 106 -14.96 -3.15 5.95
N ASP A 107 -15.95 -3.69 5.23
CA ASP A 107 -17.36 -3.90 5.59
C ASP A 107 -17.88 -3.02 6.75
N ASP A 108 -17.80 -1.69 6.62
CA ASP A 108 -18.27 -0.64 7.54
C ASP A 108 -18.03 -0.82 9.08
N LYS A 109 -17.24 -1.82 9.54
CA LYS A 109 -17.29 -2.32 10.93
C LYS A 109 -16.03 -3.01 11.44
N ILE A 110 -14.81 -2.60 11.09
CA ILE A 110 -13.64 -2.99 11.91
C ILE A 110 -13.59 -2.13 13.17
N LYS A 111 -14.54 -2.38 14.07
CA LYS A 111 -14.37 -2.29 15.51
C LYS A 111 -13.27 -3.29 15.90
N PHE A 112 -12.02 -2.88 15.76
CA PHE A 112 -10.95 -3.26 16.67
C PHE A 112 -10.15 -1.98 16.93
N LEU A 113 -10.80 -1.10 17.70
CA LEU A 113 -10.12 -0.32 18.71
C LEU A 113 -9.59 -1.36 19.72
N ASP A 114 -8.30 -1.65 19.65
CA ASP A 114 -7.56 -1.75 20.90
C ASP A 114 -6.52 -0.65 20.85
N ASP A 115 -6.79 0.37 21.68
CA ASP A 115 -5.90 1.46 21.98
C ASP A 115 -4.55 0.90 22.45
N THR A 116 -3.49 1.18 21.71
CA THR A 116 -2.16 1.54 22.23
C THR A 116 -1.35 2.01 21.02
N ILE A 117 -0.91 3.27 20.89
CA ILE A 117 -0.35 4.16 21.91
C ILE A 117 -0.80 5.61 21.58
N ASN A 118 -1.75 6.16 22.34
CA ASN A 118 -2.06 7.60 22.41
C ASN A 118 -2.47 8.34 21.11
N GLY A 119 -3.54 7.90 20.44
CA GLY A 119 -4.19 8.73 19.42
C GLY A 119 -5.70 8.49 19.36
N LYS A 120 -6.50 9.49 19.75
CA LYS A 120 -7.96 9.45 19.55
C LYS A 120 -8.26 9.36 18.05
N LEU A 121 -8.60 8.17 17.55
CA LEU A 121 -9.20 7.99 16.23
C LEU A 121 -10.72 8.21 16.37
N ASN A 122 -11.18 9.42 16.03
CA ASN A 122 -12.59 9.76 16.03
C ASN A 122 -13.12 9.99 14.60
N LYS A 123 -13.97 9.05 14.18
CA LYS A 123 -15.24 9.18 13.41
C LYS A 123 -15.18 9.86 12.04
N ASN A 124 -15.17 9.04 10.98
CA ASN A 124 -15.37 9.32 9.54
C ASN A 124 -14.13 9.27 8.62
N LEU A 125 -13.01 8.71 9.07
CA LEU A 125 -11.80 8.57 8.23
C LEU A 125 -12.04 7.58 7.07
N MET A 126 -12.39 8.10 5.90
CA MET A 126 -12.13 7.41 4.63
C MET A 126 -10.61 7.21 4.53
N LEU A 127 -10.10 6.04 4.87
CA LEU A 127 -8.66 5.75 4.80
C LEU A 127 -8.14 5.62 3.35
N ILE A 128 -9.05 5.56 2.36
CA ILE A 128 -8.73 5.63 0.93
C ILE A 128 -9.56 6.75 0.30
N LYS A 129 -8.89 7.63 -0.46
CA LYS A 129 -9.51 8.60 -1.36
C LYS A 129 -9.01 8.33 -2.78
N THR A 130 -9.91 8.28 -3.76
CA THR A 130 -9.52 8.12 -5.17
C THR A 130 -9.70 9.42 -5.94
N ILE A 131 -8.72 9.78 -6.77
CA ILE A 131 -8.80 10.93 -7.67
C ILE A 131 -8.54 10.44 -9.09
N GLN A 132 -9.54 10.57 -9.98
CA GLN A 132 -9.31 10.32 -11.40
C GLN A 132 -8.56 11.51 -11.98
N TYR A 133 -7.29 11.33 -12.33
CA TYR A 133 -6.48 12.40 -12.89
C TYR A 133 -5.33 11.86 -13.75
N LYS A 134 -5.08 12.51 -14.88
CA LYS A 134 -3.92 12.23 -15.73
C LYS A 134 -2.84 13.28 -15.48
N ILE A 135 -1.75 12.88 -14.81
CA ILE A 135 -0.60 13.76 -14.57
C ILE A 135 0.23 13.83 -15.85
N LYS A 136 0.42 15.03 -16.41
CA LYS A 136 1.19 15.25 -17.64
C LYS A 136 2.44 16.10 -17.42
N ASN A 137 2.48 16.87 -16.34
CA ASN A 137 3.53 17.85 -16.08
C ASN A 137 3.64 18.17 -14.58
N ASP A 138 4.62 19.00 -14.23
CA ASP A 138 4.89 19.39 -12.84
C ASP A 138 3.75 20.19 -12.18
N LYS A 139 2.98 20.95 -12.97
CA LYS A 139 1.83 21.69 -12.46
C LYS A 139 0.74 20.74 -11.99
N ASP A 140 0.50 19.67 -12.73
CA ASP A 140 -0.43 18.60 -12.36
C ASP A 140 0.02 17.91 -11.07
N PHE A 141 1.31 17.62 -10.94
CA PHE A 141 1.88 17.03 -9.72
C PHE A 141 1.68 17.93 -8.49
N LYS A 142 1.88 19.25 -8.63
CA LYS A 142 1.63 20.22 -7.56
C LYS A 142 0.15 20.26 -7.13
N ILE A 143 -0.78 20.17 -8.08
CA ILE A 143 -2.22 20.10 -7.78
C ILE A 143 -2.52 18.85 -6.94
N ILE A 144 -1.96 17.72 -7.32
CA ILE A 144 -2.09 16.45 -6.58
C ILE A 144 -1.53 16.56 -5.17
N LEU A 145 -0.33 17.12 -5.00
CA LEU A 145 0.26 17.30 -3.67
C LEU A 145 -0.60 18.19 -2.78
N ASN A 146 -1.15 19.29 -3.31
CA ASN A 146 -2.05 20.16 -2.57
C ASN A 146 -3.32 19.43 -2.12
N LYS A 147 -3.89 18.56 -2.98
CA LYS A 147 -5.00 17.69 -2.59
C LYS A 147 -4.62 16.69 -1.50
N GLY A 148 -3.38 16.22 -1.52
CA GLY A 148 -2.73 15.49 -0.43
C GLY A 148 -2.81 16.19 0.91
N PHE A 149 -2.36 17.45 0.94
CA PHE A 149 -2.37 18.26 2.15
C PHE A 149 -3.78 18.59 2.63
N GLU A 150 -4.73 18.89 1.75
CA GLU A 150 -6.14 19.10 2.13
C GLU A 150 -6.68 17.89 2.89
N PHE A 151 -6.51 16.69 2.32
CA PHE A 151 -6.98 15.44 2.92
C PHE A 151 -6.30 15.08 4.25
N ALA A 152 -5.09 15.59 4.51
CA ALA A 152 -4.40 15.37 5.77
C ALA A 152 -4.88 16.27 6.91
N ASN A 153 -5.55 17.38 6.58
CA ASN A 153 -6.00 18.37 7.53
C ASN A 153 -7.54 18.33 7.75
N ASP A 154 -8.26 17.51 6.99
CA ASP A 154 -9.69 17.20 7.15
C ASP A 154 -9.93 16.15 8.25
#